data_AF-A0A1S9AW95-F1
#
_entry.id   AF-A0A1S9AW95-F1
#
_cell.length_a   1.000
_cell.length_b   1.000
_cell.length_c   1.000
_cell.angle_alpha   90.00
_cell.angle_beta   90.00
_cell.angle_gamma   90.00
#
_symmetry.space_group_name_H-M   'P 1'
#
loop_
_entity.id
_entity.type
_entity.pdbx_description
1 polymer ?
#
loop_
_entity_poly.entity_id
_entity_poly.type
_entity_poly.pdbx_seq_one_letter_code
_entity_poly.pdbx_strand_id
1 'polypeptide(L)'
;MPATPASAPIRNTPNARTELTNRLKEFHRHVVKHTGREQMLKVYCNALCTWATDPNTDLYHVERLLDEIHHASALEDLDDWDDAESDTQA
;
A
#
# COMPACT_ATOMS: atom_id res chain seq x y z
N MET A 1 -18.02 -35.03 -15.08
CA MET A 1 -16.74 -34.30 -15.04
C MET A 1 -16.57 -33.72 -13.64
N PRO A 2 -15.65 -34.22 -12.79
CA PRO A 2 -15.38 -33.58 -11.50
C PRO A 2 -14.50 -32.34 -11.72
N ALA A 3 -14.95 -31.18 -11.22
CA ALA A 3 -14.18 -29.95 -11.24
C ALA A 3 -13.03 -30.06 -10.23
N THR A 4 -11.79 -29.96 -10.70
CA THR A 4 -10.60 -29.79 -9.87
C THR A 4 -10.74 -28.52 -9.03
N PRO A 5 -10.41 -28.55 -7.72
CA PRO A 5 -10.49 -27.36 -6.88
C PRO A 5 -9.46 -26.35 -7.35
N ALA A 6 -9.89 -25.13 -7.63
CA ALA A 6 -9.00 -24.02 -7.90
C ALA A 6 -8.12 -23.81 -6.68
N SER A 7 -6.82 -24.16 -6.78
CA SER A 7 -5.83 -23.84 -5.77
C SER A 7 -5.84 -22.33 -5.55
N ALA A 8 -6.30 -21.90 -4.37
CA ALA A 8 -6.12 -20.53 -3.94
C ALA A 8 -4.63 -20.16 -4.05
N PRO A 9 -4.28 -18.95 -4.53
CA PRO A 9 -2.89 -18.60 -4.75
C PRO A 9 -2.15 -18.58 -3.41
N ILE A 10 -0.98 -19.24 -3.39
CA ILE A 10 -0.03 -19.43 -2.27
C ILE A 10 0.49 -18.10 -1.66
N ARG A 11 -0.05 -16.94 -2.06
CA ARG A 11 0.45 -15.59 -1.81
C ARG A 11 -0.14 -14.86 -0.60
N ASN A 12 -1.16 -15.41 0.07
CA ASN A 12 -1.80 -14.78 1.23
C ASN A 12 -1.25 -15.28 2.58
N THR A 13 0.04 -15.60 2.64
CA THR A 13 0.70 -16.01 3.90
C THR A 13 1.02 -14.78 4.76
N PRO A 14 1.09 -14.91 6.10
CA PRO A 14 1.53 -13.81 6.97
C PRO A 14 2.88 -13.22 6.54
N ASN A 15 3.81 -14.09 6.14
CA ASN A 15 5.14 -13.66 5.67
C ASN A 15 5.06 -12.82 4.39
N ALA A 16 4.25 -13.23 3.41
CA ALA A 16 4.07 -12.47 2.17
C ALA A 16 3.41 -11.10 2.43
N ARG A 17 2.49 -11.03 3.39
CA ARG A 17 1.88 -9.76 3.83
C ARG A 17 2.91 -8.85 4.48
N THR A 18 3.73 -9.36 5.39
CA THR A 18 4.79 -8.59 6.03
C THR A 18 5.83 -8.09 5.03
N GLU A 19 6.27 -8.96 4.10
CA GLU A 19 7.21 -8.57 3.05
C GLU A 19 6.65 -7.46 2.17
N LEU A 20 5.38 -7.57 1.75
CA LEU A 20 4.72 -6.54 0.95
C LEU A 20 4.63 -5.21 1.69
N THR A 21 4.24 -5.22 2.96
CA THR A 21 4.19 -4.02 3.81
C THR A 21 5.58 -3.37 3.93
N ASN A 22 6.63 -4.17 4.17
CA ASN A 22 8.00 -3.65 4.29
C ASN A 22 8.49 -3.04 2.97
N ARG A 23 8.20 -3.68 1.84
CA ARG A 23 8.55 -3.14 0.51
C ARG A 23 7.83 -1.83 0.22
N LEU A 24 6.56 -1.70 0.61
CA LEU A 24 5.79 -0.47 0.45
C LEU A 24 6.38 0.66 1.30
N LYS A 25 6.72 0.38 2.56
CA LYS A 25 7.37 1.34 3.48
C LYS A 25 8.73 1.80 2.94
N GLU A 26 9.56 0.87 2.50
CA GLU A 26 10.87 1.19 1.93
C GLU A 26 10.75 2.05 0.67
N PHE A 27 9.83 1.69 -0.23
CA PHE A 27 9.54 2.47 -1.42
C PHE A 27 9.08 3.89 -1.07
N HIS A 28 8.18 4.04 -0.10
CA HIS A 28 7.72 5.34 0.38
C HIS A 28 8.89 6.19 0.88
N ARG A 29 9.67 5.68 1.83
CA ARG A 29 10.83 6.40 2.41
C ARG A 29 11.82 6.81 1.34
N HIS A 30 12.17 5.89 0.45
CA HIS A 30 13.11 6.16 -0.63
C HIS A 30 12.61 7.28 -1.53
N VAL A 31 11.38 7.20 -2.03
CA VAL A 31 10.86 8.18 -2.98
C VAL A 31 10.59 9.52 -2.31
N VAL A 32 10.08 9.57 -1.08
CA VAL A 32 9.90 10.81 -0.32
C VAL A 32 11.25 11.50 -0.08
N LYS A 33 12.29 10.77 0.29
CA LYS A 33 13.65 11.32 0.46
C LYS A 33 14.20 11.96 -0.81
N HIS A 34 13.87 11.40 -1.98
CA HIS A 34 14.40 11.88 -3.27
C HIS A 34 13.52 12.91 -3.99
N THR A 35 12.19 12.86 -3.81
CA THR A 35 11.23 13.63 -4.62
C THR A 35 10.25 14.47 -3.80
N GLY A 36 10.17 14.24 -2.49
CA GLY A 36 9.28 14.94 -1.56
C GLY A 36 7.87 14.33 -1.46
N ARG A 37 7.17 14.69 -0.38
CA ARG A 37 5.85 14.13 -0.01
C ARG A 37 4.76 14.44 -1.05
N GLU A 38 4.73 15.65 -1.59
CA GLU A 38 3.72 16.04 -2.59
C GLU A 38 3.84 15.23 -3.89
N GLN A 39 5.08 15.01 -4.35
CA GLN A 39 5.32 14.22 -5.55
C GLN A 39 4.95 12.75 -5.32
N MET A 40 5.23 12.23 -4.12
CA MET A 40 4.84 10.87 -3.73
C MET A 40 3.31 10.68 -3.75
N LEU A 41 2.56 11.68 -3.24
CA LEU A 41 1.09 11.63 -3.29
C LEU A 41 0.58 11.54 -4.74
N LYS A 42 1.15 12.33 -5.66
CA LYS A 42 0.80 12.26 -7.10
C LYS A 42 1.09 10.87 -7.68
N VAL A 43 2.21 10.25 -7.29
CA VAL A 43 2.55 8.88 -7.72
C VAL A 43 1.52 7.87 -7.24
N TYR A 44 1.09 7.94 -5.96
CA TYR A 44 0.05 7.05 -5.43
C TYR A 44 -1.29 7.26 -6.14
N CYS A 45 -1.73 8.50 -6.33
CA CYS A 45 -2.97 8.79 -7.05
C CYS A 45 -2.94 8.23 -8.48
N ASN A 46 -1.84 8.43 -9.21
CA ASN A 46 -1.70 7.91 -10.57
C ASN A 46 -1.71 6.37 -10.62
N ALA A 47 -1.05 5.73 -9.65
CA ALA A 47 -1.06 4.26 -9.53
C ALA A 47 -2.47 3.74 -9.23
N LEU A 48 -3.23 4.40 -8.35
CA LEU A 48 -4.63 4.04 -8.05
C LEU A 48 -5.54 4.20 -9.26
N CYS A 49 -5.43 5.31 -10.01
CA CYS A 49 -6.20 5.52 -11.23
C CYS A 49 -5.88 4.45 -12.29
N THR A 50 -4.60 4.10 -12.44
CA THR A 50 -4.17 3.04 -13.36
C THR A 50 -4.73 1.69 -12.92
N TRP A 51 -4.69 1.40 -11.61
CA TRP A 51 -5.20 0.15 -11.06
C TRP A 51 -6.72 0.02 -11.25
N ALA A 52 -7.47 1.10 -11.05
CA ALA A 52 -8.93 1.15 -11.24
C ALA A 52 -9.39 0.99 -12.69
N THR A 53 -8.51 1.28 -13.66
CA THR A 53 -8.81 1.14 -15.09
C THR A 53 -8.36 -0.20 -15.67
N ASP A 54 -7.62 -1.01 -14.90
CA ASP A 54 -7.23 -2.35 -15.31
C ASP A 54 -8.44 -3.32 -15.23
N PRO A 55 -8.80 -4.00 -16.33
CA PRO A 55 -9.98 -4.88 -16.38
C PRO A 55 -9.85 -6.14 -15.49
N ASN A 56 -8.65 -6.46 -14.99
CA ASN A 56 -8.41 -7.57 -14.08
C ASN A 56 -8.46 -7.15 -12.60
N THR A 57 -8.62 -5.84 -12.34
CA THR A 57 -8.77 -5.34 -10.99
C THR A 57 -10.19 -5.49 -10.52
N ASP A 58 -10.34 -6.09 -9.35
CA ASP A 58 -11.60 -6.08 -8.63
C ASP A 58 -11.83 -4.69 -8.01
N LEU A 59 -12.82 -3.96 -8.54
CA LEU A 59 -13.16 -2.61 -8.10
C LEU A 59 -13.51 -2.54 -6.61
N TYR A 60 -14.04 -3.62 -6.03
CA TYR A 60 -14.33 -3.66 -4.59
C TYR A 60 -13.09 -3.40 -3.72
N HIS A 61 -11.92 -3.93 -4.12
CA HIS A 61 -10.68 -3.71 -3.39
C HIS A 61 -10.17 -2.26 -3.52
N VAL A 62 -10.45 -1.61 -4.66
CA VAL A 62 -10.09 -0.20 -4.89
C VAL A 62 -10.99 0.72 -4.08
N GLU A 63 -12.31 0.47 -4.07
CA GLU A 63 -13.29 1.21 -3.27
C GLU A 63 -12.97 1.11 -1.78
N ARG A 64 -12.73 -0.11 -1.28
CA ARG A 64 -12.33 -0.33 0.12
C ARG A 64 -11.07 0.44 0.50
N LEU A 65 -10.09 0.54 -0.40
CA LEU A 65 -8.87 1.30 -0.14
C LEU A 65 -9.14 2.81 -0.07
N LEU A 66 -10.02 3.34 -0.93
CA LEU A 66 -10.42 4.74 -0.87
C LEU A 66 -11.17 5.07 0.43
N ASP A 67 -12.07 4.20 0.86
CA ASP A 67 -12.78 4.34 2.14
C ASP A 67 -11.80 4.37 3.31
N GLU A 68 -10.80 3.49 3.31
CA GLU A 68 -9.76 3.46 4.34
C GLU A 68 -8.91 4.74 4.33
N ILE A 69 -8.52 5.26 3.16
CA ILE A 69 -7.79 6.53 3.04
C ILE A 69 -8.64 7.68 3.59
N HIS A 70 -9.93 7.72 3.26
CA HIS A 70 -10.84 8.74 3.75
C HIS A 70 -11.00 8.65 5.27
N HIS A 71 -11.19 7.44 5.80
CA HIS A 71 -11.25 7.19 7.24
C HIS A 71 -9.98 7.64 7.95
N ALA A 72 -8.81 7.22 7.44
CA ALA A 72 -7.52 7.57 8.00
C ALA A 72 -7.24 9.08 7.93
N SER A 73 -7.67 9.76 6.86
CA SER A 73 -7.54 11.23 6.73
C SER A 73 -8.36 12.03 7.74
N ALA A 74 -9.42 11.42 8.28
CA ALA A 74 -10.25 12.02 9.31
C ALA A 74 -9.72 11.75 10.73
N LEU A 75 -8.72 10.86 10.88
CA LEU A 75 -8.02 10.64 12.14
C LEU A 75 -6.86 11.65 12.23
N GLU A 76 -6.81 12.41 13.33
CA GLU A 76 -5.84 13.51 13.54
C GLU A 76 -4.38 13.03 13.73
N ASP A 77 -4.11 11.72 13.64
CA ASP A 77 -2.86 11.07 14.06
C ASP A 77 -2.22 10.25 12.91
N LEU A 78 -1.97 10.91 11.78
CA LEU A 78 -1.35 10.30 10.60
C LEU A 78 0.18 10.39 10.56
N ASP A 79 0.81 10.98 11.58
CA ASP A 79 2.22 11.44 11.51
C ASP A 79 3.27 10.32 11.75
N ASP A 80 2.86 9.07 11.91
CA ASP A 80 3.74 8.00 12.40
C ASP A 80 4.26 7.02 11.31
N TRP A 81 4.42 7.49 10.07
CA TRP A 81 5.11 6.71 9.03
C TRP A 81 6.62 6.96 8.97
N ASP A 82 7.12 8.02 9.63
CA ASP A 82 8.54 8.40 9.68
C ASP A 82 9.29 7.90 10.94
N ASP A 83 8.60 7.33 11.94
CA ASP A 83 9.24 6.83 13.17
C ASP A 83 9.86 5.43 12.99
N ALA A 84 11.01 5.40 12.32
CA ALA A 84 12.10 4.48 12.60
C ALA A 84 13.35 4.93 11.84
N GLU A 85 14.00 5.99 12.31
CA GLU A 85 15.47 6.15 12.36
C GLU A 85 15.86 7.49 13.02
N SER A 86 15.75 7.56 14.34
CA SER A 86 16.52 8.49 15.17
C SER A 86 16.84 7.84 16.51
N ASP A 87 17.33 6.59 16.46
CA ASP A 87 18.01 5.95 17.58
C ASP A 87 19.43 5.66 17.12
N THR A 88 20.31 6.68 17.23
CA THR A 88 21.74 6.55 17.59
C THR A 88 22.33 7.97 17.64
N GLN A 89 22.36 8.58 18.81
CA GLN A 89 23.54 9.35 19.17
C GLN A 89 23.80 9.19 20.68
N ALA A 90 24.82 8.38 20.95
CA ALA A 90 25.48 8.25 22.24
C ALA A 90 26.21 9.55 22.64
#